data_AF-A0A316FEP0-F1
#
_entry.id   AF-A0A316FEP0-F1
#
_cell.length_a   1.000
_cell.length_b   1.000
_cell.length_c   1.000
_cell.angle_alpha   90.00
_cell.angle_beta   90.00
_cell.angle_gamma   90.00
#
_symmetry.space_group_name_H-M   'P 1'
#
loop_
_entity.id
_entity.type
_entity.pdbx_description
1 polymer ?
#
loop_
_entity_poly.entity_id
_entity_poly.type
_entity_poly.pdbx_seq_one_letter_code
_entity_poly.pdbx_strand_id
1 'polypeptide(L)'
;MHISSQLLLALWQAPKTLLQQKHRSLICLLLYLLVGFAVFAGFSYLLLDNQIALKKAALDYLFPKSWQSISEELFRFFFESQAQDVLSNLILSGSLVVASIFLFPIKEKYSAAFEREQHYPNGVAKEFTLMMQGIEETRLFLFYLTAQMVILWIGYYPYSWANTTSITLSYLFLFYTFALDIISPTLQRHRIKYAMINKLLCRNIGLSLLFGVIYSLPALLLSRWIMTIESLNLLEVSVILFLVNLVFIAIAIPAGTHIASRLLPETQHIHPVSSFSKRLGYTVMTLLLITGLIFHGRLIQSMHHKSQVLKANYSINWDSISANYSSLSNLFDGESFGKLSFDLDIQNPTEFDLVFENSRVLIQKDEQLISDIKVKGFSIKTGETRTITMQLDTVSNFSSLTDIARLLDGWRIELRIELFPGIPFIINLLDEPRKPDEES
;
A
#
# COMPACT_ATOMS: atom_id res chain seq x y z
N MET A 1 7.01 22.32 -25.29
CA MET A 1 8.49 22.34 -25.43
C MET A 1 9.03 21.09 -26.12
N HIS A 2 10.19 21.16 -26.79
CA HIS A 2 10.94 19.97 -27.26
C HIS A 2 11.50 19.17 -26.08
N ILE A 3 11.77 17.86 -26.28
CA ILE A 3 12.26 16.94 -25.24
C ILE A 3 13.59 17.44 -24.63
N SER A 4 14.53 17.92 -25.44
CA SER A 4 15.81 18.47 -24.95
C SER A 4 15.61 19.65 -24.00
N SER A 5 14.66 20.54 -24.30
CA SER A 5 14.30 21.66 -23.43
C SER A 5 13.63 21.19 -22.15
N GLN A 6 12.80 20.15 -22.20
CA GLN A 6 12.20 19.55 -21.00
C GLN A 6 13.26 18.96 -20.08
N LEU A 7 14.23 18.21 -20.64
CA LEU A 7 15.34 17.64 -19.89
C LEU A 7 16.22 18.73 -19.25
N LEU A 8 16.60 19.75 -20.02
CA LEU A 8 17.39 20.87 -19.52
C LEU A 8 16.66 21.62 -18.40
N LEU A 9 15.34 21.81 -18.55
CA LEU A 9 14.54 22.49 -17.55
C LEU A 9 14.45 21.67 -16.24
N ALA A 10 14.15 20.37 -16.31
CA ALA A 10 14.04 19.51 -15.13
C ALA A 10 15.39 19.24 -14.45
N LEU A 11 16.44 18.89 -15.20
CA LEU A 11 17.71 18.41 -14.62
C LEU A 11 18.64 19.53 -14.19
N TRP A 12 18.55 20.71 -14.80
CA TRP A 12 19.53 21.77 -14.60
C TRP A 12 18.91 23.07 -14.13
N GLN A 13 17.97 23.63 -14.90
CA GLN A 13 17.46 24.97 -14.62
C GLN A 13 16.61 24.99 -13.35
N ALA A 14 15.74 24.00 -13.15
CA ALA A 14 14.90 23.92 -11.97
C ALA A 14 15.72 23.69 -10.68
N PRO A 15 16.66 22.73 -10.58
CA PRO A 15 17.51 22.58 -9.39
C PRO A 15 18.36 23.82 -9.09
N LYS A 16 18.86 24.52 -10.12
CA LYS A 16 19.64 25.75 -9.94
C LYS A 16 18.89 26.85 -9.18
N THR A 17 17.54 26.83 -9.22
CA THR A 17 16.71 27.82 -8.50
C THR A 17 16.81 27.73 -6.99
N LEU A 18 17.25 26.59 -6.44
CA LEU A 18 17.54 26.42 -5.02
C LEU A 18 18.60 27.42 -4.54
N LEU A 19 19.58 27.72 -5.39
CA LEU A 19 20.67 28.66 -5.10
C LEU A 19 20.26 30.12 -5.31
N GLN A 20 19.06 30.38 -5.83
CA GLN A 20 18.59 31.72 -6.20
C GLN A 20 17.61 32.29 -5.18
N GLN A 21 17.34 31.58 -4.09
CA GLN A 21 16.45 32.07 -3.03
C GLN A 21 17.02 33.34 -2.41
N LYS A 22 16.14 34.30 -2.14
CA LYS A 22 16.47 35.54 -1.43
C LYS A 22 15.78 35.55 -0.07
N HIS A 23 15.97 36.62 0.67
CA HIS A 23 15.57 36.70 2.08
C HIS A 23 14.08 36.39 2.33
N ARG A 24 13.13 36.85 1.48
CA ARG A 24 11.70 36.60 1.75
C ARG A 24 11.31 35.16 1.42
N SER A 25 11.81 34.59 0.32
CA SER A 25 11.58 33.16 0.02
C SER A 25 12.21 32.26 1.08
N LEU A 26 13.40 32.59 1.61
CA LEU A 26 14.02 31.86 2.72
C LEU A 26 13.18 31.92 4.01
N ILE A 27 12.61 33.09 4.36
CA ILE A 27 11.70 33.18 5.50
C ILE A 27 10.47 32.30 5.29
N CYS A 28 9.88 32.31 4.09
CA CYS A 28 8.74 31.45 3.79
C CYS A 28 9.08 29.96 3.81
N LEU A 29 10.29 29.58 3.37
CA LEU A 29 10.81 28.22 3.50
C LEU A 29 10.90 27.81 4.97
N LEU A 30 11.53 28.62 5.81
CA LEU A 30 11.65 28.36 7.24
C LEU A 30 10.29 28.26 7.92
N LEU A 31 9.36 29.15 7.57
CA LEU A 31 7.98 29.12 8.06
C LEU A 31 7.27 27.83 7.62
N TYR A 32 7.42 27.44 6.36
CA TYR A 32 6.83 26.21 5.82
C TYR A 32 7.34 24.98 6.55
N LEU A 33 8.66 24.89 6.76
CA LEU A 33 9.27 23.79 7.51
C LEU A 33 8.84 23.81 8.97
N LEU A 34 8.89 24.96 9.67
CA LEU A 34 8.53 25.05 11.08
C LEU A 34 7.06 24.68 11.31
N VAL A 35 6.14 25.27 10.53
CA VAL A 35 4.71 24.95 10.66
C VAL A 35 4.44 23.52 10.22
N GLY A 36 5.06 23.05 9.14
CA GLY A 36 4.93 21.66 8.71
C GLY A 36 5.40 20.69 9.78
N PHE A 37 6.61 20.87 10.33
CA PHE A 37 7.11 20.05 11.43
C PHE A 37 6.22 20.14 12.66
N ALA A 38 5.74 21.32 13.05
CA ALA A 38 4.84 21.45 14.20
C ALA A 38 3.50 20.71 13.98
N VAL A 39 2.88 20.88 12.80
CA VAL A 39 1.61 20.22 12.45
C VAL A 39 1.81 18.71 12.37
N PHE A 40 2.83 18.25 11.65
CA PHE A 40 3.09 16.82 11.47
C PHE A 40 3.61 16.15 12.74
N ALA A 41 4.47 16.78 13.52
CA ALA A 41 4.88 16.26 14.82
C ALA A 41 3.70 16.22 15.78
N GLY A 42 2.82 17.22 15.77
CA GLY A 42 1.58 17.22 16.54
C GLY A 42 0.64 16.06 16.13
N PHE A 43 0.39 15.88 14.84
CA PHE A 43 -0.39 14.75 14.33
C PHE A 43 0.26 13.40 14.65
N SER A 44 1.58 13.28 14.49
CA SER A 44 2.32 12.06 14.76
C SER A 44 2.32 11.72 16.24
N TYR A 45 2.51 12.73 17.11
CA TYR A 45 2.39 12.59 18.55
C TYR A 45 0.99 12.12 18.93
N LEU A 46 -0.07 12.77 18.41
CA LEU A 46 -1.45 12.36 18.68
C LEU A 46 -1.71 10.94 18.17
N LEU A 47 -1.21 10.57 17.00
CA LEU A 47 -1.36 9.22 16.42
C LEU A 47 -0.63 8.15 17.24
N LEU A 48 0.59 8.43 17.71
CA LEU A 48 1.40 7.50 18.50
C LEU A 48 0.86 7.36 19.92
N ASP A 49 0.61 8.49 20.60
CA ASP A 49 0.09 8.54 21.97
C ASP A 49 -1.30 7.90 22.07
N ASN A 50 -2.14 8.12 21.05
CA ASN A 50 -3.47 7.56 21.00
C ASN A 50 -3.53 6.32 20.11
N GLN A 51 -2.42 5.68 19.73
CA GLN A 51 -2.44 4.56 18.78
C GLN A 51 -3.35 3.44 19.27
N ILE A 52 -3.26 3.10 20.56
CA ILE A 52 -4.10 2.05 21.17
C ILE A 52 -5.57 2.49 21.21
N ALA A 53 -5.84 3.74 21.58
CA ALA A 53 -7.19 4.28 21.70
C ALA A 53 -7.86 4.46 20.33
N LEU A 54 -7.15 4.98 19.33
CA LEU A 54 -7.58 5.14 17.94
C LEU A 54 -7.76 3.79 17.27
N LYS A 55 -6.82 2.86 17.46
CA LYS A 55 -6.97 1.47 17.01
C LYS A 55 -8.23 0.89 17.64
N LYS A 56 -8.35 0.91 18.96
CA LYS A 56 -9.54 0.39 19.64
C LYS A 56 -10.84 1.06 19.20
N ALA A 57 -10.87 2.38 19.03
CA ALA A 57 -12.06 3.11 18.59
C ALA A 57 -12.42 2.82 17.13
N ALA A 58 -11.43 2.79 16.23
CA ALA A 58 -11.63 2.38 14.85
C ALA A 58 -12.09 0.93 14.77
N LEU A 59 -11.51 0.06 15.60
CA LEU A 59 -11.88 -1.34 15.67
C LEU A 59 -13.27 -1.54 16.28
N ASP A 60 -13.63 -0.86 17.36
CA ASP A 60 -14.95 -0.88 17.98
C ASP A 60 -16.04 -0.29 17.06
N TYR A 61 -15.70 0.69 16.21
CA TYR A 61 -16.62 1.34 15.28
C TYR A 61 -16.79 0.57 13.97
N LEU A 62 -15.68 0.13 13.37
CA LEU A 62 -15.69 -0.57 12.08
C LEU A 62 -15.98 -2.06 12.26
N PHE A 63 -15.70 -2.62 13.43
CA PHE A 63 -15.78 -4.05 13.67
C PHE A 63 -16.43 -4.40 15.03
N PRO A 64 -17.22 -5.46 15.11
CA PRO A 64 -17.67 -6.01 16.39
C PRO A 64 -16.48 -6.37 17.30
N LYS A 65 -16.65 -6.36 18.62
CA LYS A 65 -15.58 -6.76 19.58
C LYS A 65 -14.97 -8.12 19.29
N SER A 66 -15.75 -9.04 18.73
CA SER A 66 -15.28 -10.36 18.29
C SER A 66 -14.29 -10.31 17.11
N TRP A 67 -14.04 -9.16 16.49
CA TRP A 67 -13.20 -9.00 15.29
C TRP A 67 -11.87 -8.28 15.55
N GLN A 68 -11.60 -7.80 16.78
CA GLN A 68 -10.41 -6.97 17.03
C GLN A 68 -9.10 -7.75 16.82
N SER A 69 -9.03 -9.03 17.20
CA SER A 69 -7.86 -9.88 16.92
C SER A 69 -7.64 -10.12 15.42
N ILE A 70 -8.73 -10.26 14.65
CA ILE A 70 -8.68 -10.56 13.21
C ILE A 70 -8.33 -9.31 12.41
N SER A 71 -8.74 -8.13 12.89
CA SER A 71 -8.37 -6.85 12.29
C SER A 71 -6.85 -6.63 12.25
N GLU A 72 -6.12 -7.24 13.20
CA GLU A 72 -4.66 -7.18 13.26
C GLU A 72 -4.02 -8.07 12.20
N GLU A 73 -4.54 -9.29 12.00
CA GLU A 73 -4.14 -10.16 10.88
C GLU A 73 -4.53 -9.56 9.53
N LEU A 74 -5.70 -8.92 9.44
CA LEU A 74 -6.15 -8.14 8.28
C LEU A 74 -5.15 -7.04 7.94
N PHE A 75 -4.78 -6.24 8.94
CA PHE A 75 -3.81 -5.17 8.79
C PHE A 75 -2.47 -5.74 8.31
N ARG A 76 -1.98 -6.81 8.94
CA ARG A 76 -0.75 -7.49 8.50
C ARG A 76 -0.84 -7.98 7.06
N PHE A 77 -1.90 -8.71 6.69
CA PHE A 77 -2.11 -9.15 5.31
C PHE A 77 -2.13 -7.99 4.32
N PHE A 78 -2.86 -6.90 4.60
CA PHE A 78 -2.95 -5.74 3.72
C PHE A 78 -1.59 -5.10 3.43
N PHE A 79 -0.68 -5.09 4.42
CA PHE A 79 0.64 -4.48 4.27
C PHE A 79 1.72 -5.46 3.81
N GLU A 80 1.67 -6.72 4.24
CA GLU A 80 2.62 -7.78 3.88
C GLU A 80 2.37 -8.32 2.46
N SER A 81 1.12 -8.31 1.98
CA SER A 81 0.79 -8.73 0.61
C SER A 81 1.26 -7.72 -0.45
N GLN A 82 1.58 -6.49 -0.04
CA GLN A 82 2.07 -5.45 -0.95
C GLN A 82 3.60 -5.45 -0.97
N ALA A 83 4.17 -5.21 -2.15
CA ALA A 83 5.60 -4.95 -2.22
C ALA A 83 5.97 -3.74 -1.35
N GLN A 84 7.08 -3.84 -0.61
CA GLN A 84 7.58 -2.75 0.25
C GLN A 84 7.73 -1.42 -0.50
N ASP A 85 8.06 -1.48 -1.79
CA ASP A 85 8.14 -0.32 -2.68
C ASP A 85 6.76 0.35 -2.88
N VAL A 86 5.69 -0.43 -3.05
CA VAL A 86 4.32 0.10 -3.20
C VAL A 86 3.88 0.77 -1.89
N LEU A 87 4.18 0.15 -0.75
CA LEU A 87 3.86 0.69 0.56
C LEU A 87 4.62 1.99 0.85
N SER A 88 5.91 2.03 0.55
CA SER A 88 6.73 3.25 0.67
C SER A 88 6.17 4.37 -0.20
N ASN A 89 5.82 4.06 -1.46
CA ASN A 89 5.23 5.02 -2.39
C ASN A 89 3.86 5.51 -1.92
N LEU A 90 3.05 4.65 -1.31
CA LEU A 90 1.78 5.01 -0.71
C LEU A 90 1.96 5.99 0.45
N ILE A 91 2.90 5.73 1.37
CA ILE A 91 3.21 6.62 2.50
C ILE A 91 3.68 7.99 1.99
N LEU A 92 4.63 8.01 1.05
CA LEU A 92 5.15 9.25 0.47
C LEU A 92 4.05 10.02 -0.29
N SER A 93 3.22 9.34 -1.08
CA SER A 93 2.08 9.96 -1.78
C SER A 93 1.04 10.49 -0.79
N GLY A 94 0.76 9.74 0.28
CA GLY A 94 -0.12 10.16 1.36
C GLY A 94 0.39 11.43 2.03
N SER A 95 1.70 11.52 2.27
CA SER A 95 2.32 12.72 2.84
C SER A 95 2.18 13.96 1.97
N LEU A 96 2.27 13.82 0.64
CA LEU A 96 2.01 14.90 -0.30
C LEU A 96 0.57 15.41 -0.16
N VAL A 97 -0.41 14.50 -0.15
CA VAL A 97 -1.83 14.84 -0.02
C VAL A 97 -2.09 15.57 1.30
N VAL A 98 -1.58 15.05 2.42
CA VAL A 98 -1.78 15.68 3.73
C VAL A 98 -1.08 17.05 3.78
N ALA A 99 0.15 17.16 3.28
CA ALA A 99 0.84 18.44 3.18
C ALA A 99 0.06 19.45 2.31
N SER A 100 -0.58 19.01 1.24
CA SER A 100 -1.42 19.86 0.40
C SER A 100 -2.74 20.24 1.03
N ILE A 101 -3.31 19.44 1.93
CA ILE A 101 -4.51 19.86 2.66
C ILE A 101 -4.16 20.91 3.72
N PHE A 102 -3.12 20.66 4.53
CA PHE A 102 -2.85 21.47 5.72
C PHE A 102 -1.88 22.64 5.49
N LEU A 103 -0.92 22.48 4.56
CA LEU A 103 0.13 23.47 4.34
C LEU A 103 -0.02 24.25 3.04
N PHE A 104 -1.09 24.03 2.27
CA PHE A 104 -1.32 24.74 1.00
C PHE A 104 -1.23 26.27 1.10
N PRO A 105 -1.84 26.95 2.10
CA PRO A 105 -1.73 28.40 2.19
C PRO A 105 -0.29 28.89 2.36
N ILE A 106 0.55 28.12 3.06
CA ILE A 106 1.95 28.46 3.29
C ILE A 106 2.79 28.11 2.06
N LYS A 107 2.54 26.94 1.44
CA LYS A 107 3.12 26.54 0.14
C LYS A 107 2.89 27.61 -0.91
N GLU A 108 1.66 28.12 -0.99
CA GLU A 108 1.27 29.16 -1.93
C GLU A 108 1.96 30.50 -1.66
N LYS A 109 2.01 30.95 -0.39
CA LYS A 109 2.78 32.14 0.00
C LYS A 109 4.26 32.01 -0.33
N TYR A 110 4.85 30.85 -0.09
CA TYR A 110 6.25 30.59 -0.39
C TYR A 110 6.52 30.63 -1.90
N SER A 111 5.71 29.94 -2.69
CA SER A 111 5.76 30.00 -4.16
C SER A 111 5.61 31.45 -4.67
N ALA A 112 4.67 32.22 -4.12
CA ALA A 112 4.45 33.62 -4.50
C ALA A 112 5.62 34.54 -4.12
N ALA A 113 6.21 34.36 -2.95
CA ALA A 113 7.39 35.11 -2.53
C ALA A 113 8.56 34.85 -3.48
N PHE A 114 8.80 33.59 -3.82
CA PHE A 114 9.85 33.21 -4.76
C PHE A 114 9.59 33.76 -6.18
N GLU A 115 8.37 33.63 -6.69
CA GLU A 115 7.98 34.14 -8.01
C GLU A 115 8.27 35.65 -8.15
N ARG A 116 7.90 36.44 -7.13
CA ARG A 116 8.12 37.90 -7.11
C ARG A 116 9.59 38.25 -7.05
N GLU A 117 10.38 37.54 -6.24
CA GLU A 117 11.81 37.81 -6.09
C GLU A 117 12.63 37.53 -7.37
N GLN A 118 12.19 36.55 -8.16
CA GLN A 118 12.78 36.24 -9.46
C GLN A 118 12.25 37.10 -10.61
N HIS A 119 11.26 37.96 -10.35
CA HIS A 119 10.64 38.85 -11.35
C HIS A 119 10.14 38.09 -12.59
N TYR A 120 9.51 36.93 -12.40
CA TYR A 120 8.95 36.19 -13.54
C TYR A 120 7.86 37.02 -14.24
N PRO A 121 7.81 37.01 -15.59
CA PRO A 121 6.88 37.82 -16.37
C PRO A 121 5.47 37.18 -16.43
N ASN A 122 4.96 36.70 -15.29
CA ASN A 122 3.71 35.93 -15.22
C ASN A 122 2.46 36.83 -15.13
N GLY A 123 2.64 38.15 -14.98
CA GLY A 123 1.56 39.11 -14.82
C GLY A 123 0.97 39.14 -13.40
N VAL A 124 -0.17 39.81 -13.25
CA VAL A 124 -0.84 39.98 -11.95
C VAL A 124 -1.57 38.70 -11.56
N ALA A 125 -1.29 38.20 -10.36
CA ALA A 125 -1.98 37.06 -9.77
C ALA A 125 -3.51 37.26 -9.76
N LYS A 126 -4.25 36.23 -10.16
CA LYS A 126 -5.71 36.19 -10.16
C LYS A 126 -6.16 34.91 -9.48
N GLU A 127 -6.30 34.95 -8.17
CA GLU A 127 -6.66 33.76 -7.41
C GLU A 127 -8.12 33.32 -7.69
N PHE A 128 -8.36 32.03 -7.46
CA PHE A 128 -9.70 31.47 -7.36
C PHE A 128 -10.35 31.87 -6.03
N THR A 129 -11.68 31.81 -5.96
CA THR A 129 -12.37 31.88 -4.67
C THR A 129 -12.02 30.64 -3.84
N LEU A 130 -12.02 30.77 -2.50
CA LEU A 130 -11.71 29.66 -1.59
C LEU A 130 -12.56 28.41 -1.85
N MET A 131 -13.86 28.59 -2.14
CA MET A 131 -14.76 27.47 -2.48
C MET A 131 -14.31 26.74 -3.75
N MET A 132 -13.88 27.49 -4.78
CA MET A 132 -13.42 26.89 -6.02
C MET A 132 -12.08 26.18 -5.83
N GLN A 133 -11.18 26.72 -5.00
CA GLN A 133 -9.95 26.02 -4.60
C GLN A 133 -10.28 24.71 -3.89
N GLY A 134 -11.18 24.72 -2.90
CA GLY A 134 -11.61 23.50 -2.20
C GLY A 134 -12.25 22.45 -3.11
N ILE A 135 -13.00 22.85 -4.14
CA ILE A 135 -13.55 21.92 -5.16
C ILE A 135 -12.43 21.31 -6.00
N GLU A 136 -11.45 22.11 -6.43
CA GLU A 136 -10.32 21.65 -7.23
C GLU A 136 -9.42 20.69 -6.42
N GLU A 137 -9.13 21.00 -5.15
CA GLU A 137 -8.38 20.11 -4.25
C GLU A 137 -9.15 18.82 -3.93
N THR A 138 -10.47 18.87 -3.73
CA THR A 138 -11.29 17.65 -3.55
C THR A 138 -11.23 16.74 -4.78
N ARG A 139 -11.23 17.32 -6.00
CA ARG A 139 -11.07 16.53 -7.24
C ARG A 139 -9.71 15.88 -7.33
N LEU A 140 -8.66 16.61 -6.94
CA LEU A 140 -7.30 16.08 -6.87
C LEU A 140 -7.24 14.92 -5.87
N PHE A 141 -7.78 15.10 -4.67
CA PHE A 141 -7.85 14.05 -3.65
C PHE A 141 -8.55 12.78 -4.17
N LEU A 142 -9.71 12.92 -4.81
CA LEU A 142 -10.43 11.77 -5.39
C LEU A 142 -9.62 11.08 -6.49
N PHE A 143 -8.91 11.84 -7.32
CA PHE A 143 -7.99 11.27 -8.31
C PHE A 143 -6.88 10.43 -7.65
N TYR A 144 -6.30 10.93 -6.56
CA TYR A 144 -5.27 10.19 -5.81
C TYR A 144 -5.82 8.92 -5.18
N LEU A 145 -6.96 9.02 -4.51
CA LEU A 145 -7.61 7.88 -3.87
C LEU A 145 -7.93 6.79 -4.90
N THR A 146 -8.56 7.15 -6.01
CA THR A 146 -8.91 6.20 -7.07
C THR A 146 -7.68 5.51 -7.65
N ALA A 147 -6.62 6.25 -7.96
CA ALA A 147 -5.40 5.68 -8.52
C ALA A 147 -4.73 4.71 -7.54
N GLN A 148 -4.60 5.10 -6.27
CA GLN A 148 -4.00 4.24 -5.24
C GLN A 148 -4.81 2.97 -5.00
N MET A 149 -6.15 3.05 -4.98
CA MET A 149 -7.00 1.87 -4.87
C MET A 149 -6.76 0.88 -6.02
N VAL A 150 -6.62 1.37 -7.26
CA VAL A 150 -6.35 0.50 -8.41
C VAL A 150 -4.96 -0.13 -8.31
N ILE A 151 -3.94 0.65 -7.92
CA ILE A 151 -2.56 0.17 -7.75
C ILE A 151 -2.50 -0.95 -6.70
N LEU A 152 -3.09 -0.72 -5.52
CA LEU A 152 -3.14 -1.70 -4.44
C LEU A 152 -3.91 -2.96 -4.85
N TRP A 153 -5.03 -2.80 -5.56
CA TRP A 153 -5.83 -3.94 -6.03
C TRP A 153 -5.04 -4.86 -6.96
N ILE A 154 -4.27 -4.28 -7.89
CA ILE A 154 -3.39 -5.05 -8.77
C ILE A 154 -2.31 -5.76 -7.93
N GLY A 155 -1.80 -5.09 -6.90
CA GLY A 155 -0.75 -5.63 -6.00
C GLY A 155 -1.16 -6.86 -5.19
N TYR A 156 -2.45 -7.08 -4.90
CA TYR A 156 -2.88 -8.25 -4.13
C TYR A 156 -2.75 -9.58 -4.87
N TYR A 157 -2.63 -9.57 -6.20
CA TYR A 157 -2.53 -10.80 -6.97
C TYR A 157 -1.09 -11.34 -6.92
N PRO A 158 -0.90 -12.64 -6.64
CA PRO A 158 0.43 -13.26 -6.44
C PRO A 158 1.18 -13.50 -7.77
N TYR A 159 0.82 -12.80 -8.84
CA TYR A 159 1.45 -12.96 -10.15
C TYR A 159 2.59 -11.96 -10.33
N SER A 160 3.71 -12.40 -10.90
CA SER A 160 4.89 -11.54 -11.15
C SER A 160 4.56 -10.30 -12.00
N TRP A 161 3.70 -10.45 -13.00
CA TRP A 161 3.24 -9.34 -13.85
C TRP A 161 2.41 -8.33 -13.04
N ALA A 162 1.58 -8.80 -12.11
CA ALA A 162 0.71 -7.95 -11.29
C ALA A 162 1.56 -7.14 -10.31
N ASN A 163 2.50 -7.79 -9.63
CA ASN A 163 3.47 -7.13 -8.76
C ASN A 163 4.27 -6.06 -9.53
N THR A 164 4.87 -6.42 -10.67
CA THR A 164 5.66 -5.48 -11.50
C THR A 164 4.81 -4.30 -11.97
N THR A 165 3.56 -4.56 -12.37
CA THR A 165 2.63 -3.52 -12.82
C THR A 165 2.26 -2.57 -11.68
N SER A 166 1.93 -3.10 -10.50
CA SER A 166 1.62 -2.30 -9.31
C SER A 166 2.80 -1.42 -8.89
N ILE A 167 4.01 -2.00 -8.80
CA ILE A 167 5.24 -1.26 -8.51
C ILE A 167 5.45 -0.14 -9.53
N THR A 168 5.42 -0.47 -10.82
CA THR A 168 5.65 0.51 -11.91
C THR A 168 4.64 1.64 -11.88
N LEU A 169 3.35 1.32 -11.73
CA LEU A 169 2.28 2.31 -11.62
C LEU A 169 2.44 3.18 -10.37
N SER A 170 2.83 2.60 -9.22
CA SER A 170 3.04 3.35 -7.98
C SER A 170 4.17 4.40 -8.12
N TYR A 171 5.27 4.05 -8.80
CA TYR A 171 6.36 4.98 -9.07
C TYR A 171 5.94 6.08 -10.06
N LEU A 172 5.36 5.70 -11.21
CA LEU A 172 4.89 6.67 -12.19
C LEU A 172 3.86 7.62 -11.59
N PHE A 173 2.96 7.09 -10.77
CA PHE A 173 1.97 7.87 -10.06
C PHE A 173 2.63 8.83 -9.07
N LEU A 174 3.53 8.36 -8.20
CA LEU A 174 4.26 9.22 -7.25
C LEU A 174 5.02 10.34 -7.97
N PHE A 175 5.78 10.02 -9.02
CA PHE A 175 6.57 11.02 -9.75
C PHE A 175 5.68 12.06 -10.42
N TYR A 176 4.63 11.62 -11.10
CA TYR A 176 3.70 12.53 -11.76
C TYR A 176 2.96 13.42 -10.74
N THR A 177 2.48 12.83 -9.65
CA THR A 177 1.72 13.54 -8.62
C THR A 177 2.56 14.51 -7.82
N PHE A 178 3.82 14.16 -7.53
CA PHE A 178 4.77 15.09 -6.93
C PHE A 178 4.96 16.34 -7.82
N ALA A 179 5.15 16.15 -9.13
CA ALA A 179 5.24 17.28 -10.06
C ALA A 179 3.94 18.10 -10.12
N LEU A 180 2.80 17.41 -10.23
CA LEU A 180 1.48 18.03 -10.25
C LEU A 180 1.28 18.91 -9.00
N ASP A 181 1.58 18.40 -7.81
CA ASP A 181 1.33 19.08 -6.54
C ASP A 181 2.20 20.34 -6.33
N ILE A 182 3.44 20.32 -6.82
CA ILE A 182 4.41 21.40 -6.62
C ILE A 182 4.33 22.45 -7.74
N ILE A 183 3.97 22.06 -8.96
CA ILE A 183 3.82 22.98 -10.11
C ILE A 183 2.45 23.67 -10.09
N SER A 184 1.40 22.99 -9.62
CA SER A 184 0.02 23.50 -9.68
C SER A 184 -0.24 24.83 -8.97
N PRO A 185 0.29 25.11 -7.76
CA PRO A 185 -0.06 26.33 -7.02
C PRO A 185 0.19 27.60 -7.83
N THR A 186 1.35 27.70 -8.49
CA THR A 186 1.67 28.85 -9.37
C THR A 186 0.71 28.94 -10.56
N LEU A 187 0.35 27.81 -11.20
CA LEU A 187 -0.60 27.82 -12.32
C LEU A 187 -2.04 28.16 -11.86
N GLN A 188 -2.47 27.67 -10.70
CA GLN A 188 -3.76 27.95 -10.10
C GLN A 188 -3.90 29.43 -9.70
N ARG A 189 -2.82 30.06 -9.24
CA ARG A 189 -2.74 31.53 -8.99
C ARG A 189 -3.09 32.35 -10.23
N HIS A 190 -2.95 31.77 -11.42
CA HIS A 190 -3.30 32.38 -12.71
C HIS A 190 -4.61 31.81 -13.29
N ARG A 191 -5.50 31.29 -12.45
CA ARG A 191 -6.83 30.71 -12.79
C ARG A 191 -6.81 29.49 -13.71
N ILE A 192 -5.74 28.71 -13.67
CA ILE A 192 -5.66 27.46 -14.44
C ILE A 192 -6.21 26.32 -13.58
N LYS A 193 -7.27 25.66 -14.06
CA LYS A 193 -7.92 24.53 -13.38
C LYS A 193 -7.12 23.24 -13.54
N TYR A 194 -7.27 22.28 -12.62
CA TYR A 194 -6.51 21.02 -12.65
C TYR A 194 -6.69 20.21 -13.93
N ALA A 195 -7.87 20.24 -14.56
CA ALA A 195 -8.07 19.56 -15.84
C ALA A 195 -7.12 20.09 -16.93
N MET A 196 -6.85 21.39 -16.92
CA MET A 196 -5.94 22.03 -17.87
C MET A 196 -4.48 21.83 -17.45
N ILE A 197 -4.18 21.89 -16.15
CA ILE A 197 -2.84 21.60 -15.62
C ILE A 197 -2.43 20.17 -15.97
N ASN A 198 -3.29 19.18 -15.72
CA ASN A 198 -3.04 17.79 -16.10
C ASN A 198 -2.80 17.65 -17.62
N LYS A 199 -3.60 18.33 -18.45
CA LYS A 199 -3.37 18.31 -19.91
C LYS A 199 -2.00 18.91 -20.29
N LEU A 200 -1.59 20.00 -19.64
CA LEU A 200 -0.30 20.64 -19.84
C LEU A 200 0.87 19.75 -19.40
N LEU A 201 0.75 19.12 -18.23
CA LEU A 201 1.77 18.22 -17.68
C LEU A 201 1.86 16.92 -18.49
N CYS A 202 0.74 16.35 -18.94
CA CYS A 202 0.75 15.19 -19.85
C CYS A 202 1.38 15.53 -21.21
N ARG A 203 1.18 16.75 -21.74
CA ARG A 203 1.88 17.20 -22.95
C ARG A 203 3.39 17.30 -22.75
N ASN A 204 3.82 17.61 -21.52
CA ASN A 204 5.21 17.69 -21.10
C ASN A 204 5.54 16.57 -20.09
N ILE A 205 5.16 15.32 -20.42
CA ILE A 205 5.22 14.20 -19.48
C ILE A 205 6.65 13.89 -19.03
N GLY A 206 7.63 14.04 -19.93
CA GLY A 206 9.04 13.85 -19.60
C GLY A 206 9.53 14.84 -18.55
N LEU A 207 9.17 16.12 -18.69
CA LEU A 207 9.44 17.15 -17.67
C LEU A 207 8.81 16.78 -16.32
N SER A 208 7.53 16.40 -16.33
CA SER A 208 6.76 16.11 -15.12
C SER A 208 7.33 14.90 -14.36
N LEU A 209 7.55 13.79 -15.06
CA LEU A 209 8.10 12.58 -14.45
C LEU A 209 9.53 12.81 -13.96
N LEU A 210 10.38 13.47 -14.74
CA LEU A 210 11.77 13.68 -14.36
C LEU A 210 11.90 14.65 -13.17
N PHE A 211 11.07 15.69 -13.11
CA PHE A 211 10.97 16.54 -11.94
C PHE A 211 10.57 15.72 -10.70
N GLY A 212 9.53 14.89 -10.82
CA GLY A 212 9.10 13.99 -9.76
C GLY A 212 10.24 13.09 -9.28
N VAL A 213 10.94 12.41 -10.20
CA VAL A 213 12.08 11.56 -9.90
C VAL A 213 13.16 12.31 -9.11
N ILE A 214 13.60 13.48 -9.58
CA ILE A 214 14.68 14.23 -8.92
C ILE A 214 14.36 14.56 -7.46
N TYR A 215 13.11 14.95 -7.18
CA TYR A 215 12.73 15.42 -5.85
C TYR A 215 12.16 14.34 -4.93
N SER A 216 11.66 13.21 -5.46
CA SER A 216 11.20 12.10 -4.64
C SER A 216 12.22 10.98 -4.48
N LEU A 217 13.19 10.82 -5.40
CA LEU A 217 14.20 9.76 -5.33
C LEU A 217 14.99 9.76 -4.00
N PRO A 218 15.41 10.90 -3.44
CA PRO A 218 16.07 10.89 -2.13
C PRO A 218 15.18 10.34 -1.01
N ALA A 219 13.89 10.69 -1.00
CA ALA A 219 12.92 10.17 -0.04
C ALA A 219 12.70 8.66 -0.23
N LEU A 220 12.70 8.18 -1.47
CA LEU A 220 12.57 6.75 -1.81
C LEU A 220 13.79 5.92 -1.42
N LEU A 221 15.00 6.45 -1.63
CA LEU A 221 16.22 5.78 -1.20
C LEU A 221 16.26 5.69 0.33
N LEU A 222 15.87 6.77 1.03
CA LEU A 222 15.78 6.75 2.48
C LEU A 222 14.64 5.83 2.97
N SER A 223 13.51 5.74 2.26
CA SER A 223 12.43 4.84 2.64
C SER A 223 12.83 3.39 2.59
N ARG A 224 13.58 2.99 1.56
CA ARG A 224 14.13 1.63 1.48
C ARG A 224 15.05 1.33 2.65
N TRP A 225 15.90 2.27 3.04
CA TRP A 225 16.77 2.09 4.19
C TRP A 225 15.98 2.04 5.51
N ILE A 226 15.02 2.94 5.74
CA ILE A 226 14.21 2.95 6.97
C ILE A 226 13.38 1.66 7.12
N MET A 227 12.83 1.14 6.02
CA MET A 227 12.05 -0.11 6.02
C MET A 227 12.89 -1.36 6.36
N THR A 228 14.23 -1.29 6.28
CA THR A 228 15.12 -2.38 6.73
C THR A 228 15.40 -2.39 8.23
N ILE A 229 14.95 -1.37 8.97
CA ILE A 229 15.20 -1.26 10.41
C ILE A 229 14.12 -2.06 11.15
N GLU A 230 14.44 -3.27 11.59
CA GLU A 230 13.49 -4.20 12.23
C GLU A 230 12.91 -3.68 13.56
N SER A 231 13.61 -2.76 14.23
CA SER A 231 13.15 -2.19 15.51
C SER A 231 11.98 -1.22 15.37
N LEU A 232 11.66 -0.77 14.15
CA LEU A 232 10.62 0.22 13.90
C LEU A 232 9.34 -0.45 13.41
N ASN A 233 8.20 -0.05 13.99
CA ASN A 233 6.90 -0.46 13.48
C ASN A 233 6.47 0.39 12.27
N LEU A 234 5.48 -0.07 11.50
CA LEU A 234 5.02 0.61 10.28
C LEU A 234 4.55 2.06 10.53
N LEU A 235 3.96 2.34 11.70
CA LEU A 235 3.51 3.69 12.04
C LEU A 235 4.70 4.62 12.27
N GLU A 236 5.72 4.17 13.01
CA GLU A 236 6.96 4.92 13.23
C GLU A 236 7.70 5.18 11.92
N VAL A 237 7.81 4.16 11.06
CA VAL A 237 8.36 4.32 9.71
C VAL A 237 7.57 5.37 8.94
N SER A 238 6.23 5.29 8.96
CA SER A 238 5.37 6.25 8.27
C SER A 238 5.59 7.68 8.75
N VAL A 239 5.73 7.89 10.07
CA VAL A 239 6.03 9.20 10.67
C VAL A 239 7.37 9.73 10.21
N ILE A 240 8.44 8.92 10.28
CA ILE A 240 9.78 9.35 9.85
C ILE A 240 9.76 9.74 8.37
N LEU A 241 9.13 8.91 7.51
CA LEU A 241 9.03 9.20 6.09
C LEU A 241 8.22 10.46 5.79
N PHE A 242 7.15 10.73 6.53
CA PHE A 242 6.40 11.98 6.42
C PHE A 242 7.29 13.19 6.70
N LEU A 243 8.03 13.16 7.82
CA LEU A 243 8.89 14.27 8.24
C LEU A 243 10.03 14.52 7.25
N VAL A 244 10.64 13.44 6.75
CA VAL A 244 11.68 13.52 5.73
C VAL A 244 11.11 14.07 4.42
N ASN A 245 9.96 13.56 3.97
CA ASN A 245 9.39 13.99 2.70
C ASN A 245 8.97 15.46 2.73
N LEU A 246 8.58 16.00 3.88
CA LEU A 246 8.31 17.43 4.06
C LEU A 246 9.50 18.30 3.65
N VAL A 247 10.73 17.89 3.98
CA VAL A 247 11.95 18.61 3.59
C VAL A 247 12.09 18.63 2.07
N PHE A 248 11.88 17.48 1.42
CA PHE A 248 11.97 17.36 -0.03
C PHE A 248 10.88 18.14 -0.76
N ILE A 249 9.66 18.16 -0.23
CA ILE A 249 8.57 19.03 -0.70
C ILE A 249 8.99 20.49 -0.60
N ALA A 250 9.52 20.91 0.55
CA ALA A 250 9.88 22.31 0.80
C ALA A 250 10.95 22.81 -0.17
N ILE A 251 11.99 22.02 -0.44
CA ILE A 251 13.02 22.39 -1.43
C ILE A 251 12.49 22.34 -2.86
N ALA A 252 11.49 21.50 -3.17
CA ALA A 252 10.95 21.41 -4.53
C ALA A 252 10.13 22.65 -4.95
N ILE A 253 9.57 23.42 -4.00
CA ILE A 253 8.65 24.54 -4.29
C ILE A 253 9.26 25.62 -5.22
N PRO A 254 10.47 26.15 -4.99
CA PRO A 254 11.12 27.09 -5.92
C PRO A 254 11.28 26.53 -7.33
N ALA A 255 11.70 25.27 -7.41
CA ALA A 255 11.96 24.59 -8.68
C ALA A 255 10.66 24.36 -9.46
N GLY A 256 9.59 23.91 -8.79
CA GLY A 256 8.26 23.79 -9.40
C GLY A 256 7.67 25.14 -9.78
N THR A 257 7.90 26.20 -8.99
CA THR A 257 7.49 27.58 -9.32
C THR A 257 8.20 28.08 -10.59
N HIS A 258 9.49 27.78 -10.74
CA HIS A 258 10.24 28.08 -11.97
C HIS A 258 9.66 27.35 -13.18
N ILE A 259 9.42 26.04 -13.05
CA ILE A 259 8.82 25.23 -14.11
C ILE A 259 7.43 25.77 -14.48
N ALA A 260 6.58 26.05 -13.49
CA ALA A 260 5.25 26.60 -13.72
C ALA A 260 5.31 27.92 -14.50
N SER A 261 6.24 28.81 -14.14
CA SER A 261 6.45 30.09 -14.84
C SER A 261 6.86 29.89 -16.31
N ARG A 262 7.66 28.84 -16.60
CA ARG A 262 8.04 28.49 -17.98
C ARG A 262 6.90 27.84 -18.77
N LEU A 263 6.03 27.09 -18.09
CA LEU A 263 4.89 26.43 -18.72
C LEU A 263 3.67 27.36 -18.87
N LEU A 264 3.60 28.44 -18.10
CA LEU A 264 2.46 29.35 -18.08
C LEU A 264 2.13 29.93 -19.48
N PRO A 265 3.09 30.38 -20.31
CA PRO A 265 2.81 30.83 -21.67
C PRO A 265 2.20 29.73 -22.56
N GLU A 266 2.60 28.46 -22.37
CA GLU A 266 2.04 27.35 -23.16
C GLU A 266 0.54 27.17 -22.91
N THR A 267 0.05 27.57 -21.73
CA THR A 267 -1.37 27.41 -21.37
C THR A 267 -2.31 28.25 -22.24
N GLN A 268 -1.81 29.37 -22.77
CA GLN A 268 -2.55 30.23 -23.70
C GLN A 268 -2.74 29.56 -25.07
N HIS A 269 -1.83 28.68 -25.44
CA HIS A 269 -1.82 27.98 -26.73
C HIS A 269 -2.47 26.59 -26.68
N ILE A 270 -2.81 26.09 -25.50
CA ILE A 270 -3.48 24.80 -25.35
C ILE A 270 -4.99 25.02 -25.45
N HIS A 271 -5.66 24.25 -26.31
CA HIS A 271 -7.10 24.28 -26.38
C HIS A 271 -7.72 23.82 -25.05
N PRO A 272 -8.82 24.44 -24.60
CA PRO A 272 -9.52 24.01 -23.40
C PRO A 272 -9.90 22.53 -23.51
N VAL A 273 -9.90 21.82 -22.39
CA VAL A 273 -10.32 20.41 -22.35
C VAL A 273 -11.78 20.35 -22.81
N SER A 274 -12.06 19.53 -23.83
CA SER A 274 -13.39 19.38 -24.41
C SER A 274 -14.40 18.87 -23.37
N SER A 275 -15.66 19.28 -23.49
CA SER A 275 -16.71 18.82 -22.57
C SER A 275 -16.94 17.30 -22.64
N PHE A 276 -16.66 16.68 -23.79
CA PHE A 276 -16.68 15.23 -23.93
C PHE A 276 -15.55 14.57 -23.13
N SER A 277 -14.29 15.00 -23.31
CA SER A 277 -13.15 14.45 -22.58
C SER A 277 -13.27 14.65 -21.07
N LYS A 278 -13.80 15.79 -20.61
CA LYS A 278 -14.09 16.01 -19.19
C LYS A 278 -15.11 15.00 -18.66
N ARG A 279 -16.25 14.84 -19.34
CA ARG A 279 -17.30 13.89 -18.94
C ARG A 279 -16.75 12.47 -18.90
N LEU A 280 -16.06 12.05 -19.95
CA LEU A 280 -15.44 10.72 -20.01
C LEU A 280 -14.45 10.49 -18.87
N GLY A 281 -13.54 11.44 -18.63
CA GLY A 281 -12.55 11.34 -17.54
C GLY A 281 -13.19 11.20 -16.16
N TYR A 282 -14.21 12.02 -15.87
CA TYR A 282 -14.96 11.90 -14.61
C TYR A 282 -15.76 10.60 -14.53
N THR A 283 -16.41 10.17 -15.61
CA THR A 283 -17.13 8.89 -15.65
C THR A 283 -16.19 7.72 -15.36
N VAL A 284 -15.03 7.67 -16.01
CA VAL A 284 -14.02 6.64 -15.77
C VAL A 284 -13.52 6.69 -14.33
N MET A 285 -13.17 7.86 -13.81
CA MET A 285 -12.72 8.01 -12.43
C MET A 285 -13.78 7.55 -11.41
N THR A 286 -15.04 7.92 -11.62
CA THR A 286 -16.15 7.50 -10.75
C THR A 286 -16.39 6.00 -10.83
N LEU A 287 -16.38 5.42 -12.03
CA LEU A 287 -16.51 3.97 -12.19
C LEU A 287 -15.37 3.24 -11.48
N LEU A 288 -14.12 3.65 -11.69
CA LEU A 288 -12.96 3.05 -11.02
C LEU A 288 -13.04 3.19 -9.49
N LEU A 289 -13.49 4.35 -8.98
CA LEU A 289 -13.67 4.55 -7.54
C LEU A 289 -14.74 3.61 -6.98
N ILE A 290 -15.92 3.54 -7.59
CA ILE A 290 -17.01 2.66 -7.16
C ILE A 290 -16.58 1.20 -7.22
N THR A 291 -15.98 0.79 -8.34
CA THR A 291 -15.46 -0.56 -8.53
C THR A 291 -14.39 -0.89 -7.49
N GLY A 292 -13.46 0.03 -7.24
CA GLY A 292 -12.44 -0.10 -6.20
C GLY A 292 -13.05 -0.29 -4.82
N LEU A 293 -14.05 0.53 -4.45
CA LEU A 293 -14.76 0.43 -3.17
C LEU A 293 -15.49 -0.91 -3.02
N ILE A 294 -16.17 -1.39 -4.08
CA ILE A 294 -16.84 -2.68 -4.08
C ILE A 294 -15.83 -3.83 -3.89
N PHE A 295 -14.73 -3.81 -4.62
CA PHE A 295 -13.73 -4.87 -4.57
C PHE A 295 -13.00 -4.93 -3.23
N HIS A 296 -12.52 -3.79 -2.71
CA HIS A 296 -11.91 -3.74 -1.38
C HIS A 296 -12.92 -4.08 -0.29
N GLY A 297 -14.17 -3.63 -0.41
CA GLY A 297 -15.26 -3.99 0.51
C GLY A 297 -15.54 -5.50 0.52
N ARG A 298 -15.57 -6.15 -0.65
CA ARG A 298 -15.73 -7.61 -0.77
C ARG A 298 -14.54 -8.37 -0.21
N LEU A 299 -13.31 -7.87 -0.41
CA LEU A 299 -12.12 -8.46 0.18
C LEU A 299 -12.22 -8.44 1.71
N ILE A 300 -12.57 -7.30 2.30
CA ILE A 300 -12.80 -7.15 3.75
C ILE A 300 -13.91 -8.11 4.22
N GLN A 301 -15.01 -8.20 3.49
CA GLN A 301 -16.13 -9.11 3.82
C GLN A 301 -15.73 -10.58 3.76
N SER A 302 -14.95 -10.99 2.75
CA SER A 302 -14.50 -12.37 2.61
C SER A 302 -13.51 -12.76 3.71
N MET A 303 -12.59 -11.85 4.04
CA MET A 303 -11.71 -12.00 5.20
C MET A 303 -12.51 -12.15 6.49
N HIS A 304 -13.56 -11.34 6.67
CA HIS A 304 -14.47 -11.49 7.81
C HIS A 304 -15.05 -12.91 7.89
N HIS A 305 -15.63 -13.40 6.80
CA HIS A 305 -16.24 -14.72 6.77
C HIS A 305 -15.21 -15.83 7.09
N LYS A 306 -14.02 -15.75 6.50
CA LYS A 306 -12.94 -16.73 6.72
C LYS A 306 -12.32 -16.66 8.11
N SER A 307 -12.32 -15.49 8.73
CA SER A 307 -11.85 -15.35 10.10
C SER A 307 -12.76 -15.99 11.15
N GLN A 308 -14.07 -16.16 10.84
CA GLN A 308 -14.97 -16.88 11.75
C GLN A 308 -14.63 -18.36 11.82
N VAL A 309 -14.08 -18.92 10.73
CA VAL A 309 -13.57 -20.30 10.72
C VAL A 309 -12.50 -20.46 11.79
N LEU A 310 -11.56 -19.52 11.92
CA LEU A 310 -10.47 -19.58 12.91
C LEU A 310 -10.94 -19.52 14.37
N LYS A 311 -12.22 -19.20 14.63
CA LYS A 311 -12.82 -19.18 15.97
C LYS A 311 -13.55 -20.48 16.33
N ALA A 312 -13.61 -21.45 15.42
CA ALA A 312 -14.19 -22.74 15.75
C ALA A 312 -13.32 -23.48 16.79
N ASN A 313 -13.94 -24.33 17.60
CA ASN A 313 -13.20 -25.23 18.46
C ASN A 313 -12.88 -26.50 17.66
N TYR A 314 -11.60 -26.83 17.59
CA TYR A 314 -11.10 -27.98 16.85
C TYR A 314 -10.64 -29.06 17.81
N SER A 315 -11.14 -30.28 17.65
CA SER A 315 -10.75 -31.44 18.45
C SER A 315 -10.46 -32.63 17.55
N ILE A 316 -9.27 -33.22 17.68
CA ILE A 316 -8.91 -34.44 16.95
C ILE A 316 -9.47 -35.64 17.71
N ASN A 317 -10.22 -36.51 17.02
CA ASN A 317 -10.63 -37.79 17.56
C ASN A 317 -9.47 -38.79 17.40
N TRP A 318 -8.64 -38.95 18.43
CA TRP A 318 -7.47 -39.81 18.39
C TRP A 318 -7.79 -41.30 18.14
N ASP A 319 -9.00 -41.74 18.48
CA ASP A 319 -9.43 -43.14 18.29
C ASP A 319 -9.76 -43.45 16.81
N SER A 320 -9.96 -42.42 15.99
CA SER A 320 -10.29 -42.54 14.56
C SER A 320 -9.06 -42.60 13.64
N ILE A 321 -7.85 -42.49 14.21
CA ILE A 321 -6.62 -42.46 13.43
C ILE A 321 -6.40 -43.82 12.76
N SER A 322 -6.35 -43.81 11.43
CA SER A 322 -6.03 -44.99 10.62
C SER A 322 -4.81 -44.68 9.75
N ALA A 323 -3.83 -45.57 9.77
CA ALA A 323 -2.61 -45.43 8.97
C ALA A 323 -2.50 -46.64 8.04
N ASN A 324 -2.55 -46.40 6.73
CA ASN A 324 -2.33 -47.43 5.72
C ASN A 324 -0.98 -47.17 5.06
N TYR A 325 0.02 -47.94 5.48
CA TYR A 325 1.35 -47.91 4.87
C TYR A 325 1.42 -49.01 3.81
N SER A 326 1.87 -48.63 2.61
CA SER A 326 2.40 -49.62 1.67
C SER A 326 3.60 -50.32 2.33
N SER A 327 3.75 -51.63 2.12
CA SER A 327 4.61 -52.55 2.90
C SER A 327 5.96 -51.96 3.36
N LEU A 328 6.44 -52.38 4.54
CA LEU A 328 7.74 -51.99 5.15
C LEU A 328 8.94 -52.05 4.19
N SER A 329 8.88 -52.87 3.14
CA SER A 329 9.86 -52.92 2.05
C SER A 329 9.95 -51.60 1.25
N ASN A 330 8.82 -50.95 0.99
CA ASN A 330 8.70 -49.76 0.13
C ASN A 330 9.09 -48.46 0.87
N LEU A 331 9.19 -48.52 2.20
CA LEU A 331 9.70 -47.44 3.04
C LEU A 331 11.19 -47.17 2.81
N PHE A 332 11.96 -48.20 2.45
CA PHE A 332 13.40 -48.11 2.18
C PHE A 332 13.74 -47.84 0.70
N ASP A 333 12.78 -48.07 -0.21
CA ASP A 333 12.96 -47.86 -1.66
C ASP A 333 12.56 -46.44 -2.13
N GLY A 334 12.19 -45.54 -1.21
CA GLY A 334 11.97 -44.12 -1.50
C GLY A 334 10.57 -43.76 -2.03
N GLU A 335 9.68 -44.73 -2.21
CA GLU A 335 8.28 -44.54 -2.66
C GLU A 335 7.30 -45.00 -1.56
N SER A 336 7.38 -44.42 -0.37
CA SER A 336 6.38 -44.68 0.67
C SER A 336 5.18 -43.76 0.49
N PHE A 337 4.08 -44.32 -0.01
CA PHE A 337 2.77 -43.68 0.03
C PHE A 337 2.07 -44.13 1.31
N GLY A 338 2.22 -43.34 2.37
CA GLY A 338 1.45 -43.51 3.61
C GLY A 338 0.15 -42.74 3.49
N LYS A 339 -0.99 -43.38 3.73
CA LYS A 339 -2.27 -42.68 3.92
C LYS A 339 -2.60 -42.65 5.40
N LEU A 340 -2.50 -41.47 6.01
CA LEU A 340 -2.97 -41.24 7.37
C LEU A 340 -4.36 -40.60 7.29
N SER A 341 -5.35 -41.14 7.97
CA SER A 341 -6.67 -40.53 8.09
C SER A 341 -7.05 -40.35 9.55
N PHE A 342 -7.72 -39.26 9.89
CA PHE A 342 -8.26 -39.02 11.22
C PHE A 342 -9.50 -38.14 11.14
N ASP A 343 -10.41 -38.29 12.10
CA ASP A 343 -11.59 -37.46 12.23
C ASP A 343 -11.26 -36.22 13.07
N LEU A 344 -11.68 -35.07 12.56
CA LEU A 344 -11.59 -33.77 13.20
C LEU A 344 -13.00 -33.28 13.51
N ASP A 345 -13.29 -33.11 14.79
CA ASP A 345 -14.52 -32.50 15.28
C ASP A 345 -14.36 -30.99 15.31
N ILE A 346 -15.27 -30.30 14.61
CA ILE A 346 -15.31 -28.85 14.54
C ILE A 346 -16.62 -28.38 15.17
N GLN A 347 -16.53 -27.73 16.31
CA GLN A 347 -17.67 -27.07 16.94
C GLN A 347 -17.68 -25.59 16.56
N ASN A 348 -18.83 -25.08 16.13
CA ASN A 348 -19.03 -23.66 15.85
C ASN A 348 -19.62 -22.94 17.08
N PRO A 349 -18.81 -22.24 17.90
CA PRO A 349 -19.30 -21.46 19.03
C PRO A 349 -19.78 -20.06 18.62
N THR A 350 -19.64 -19.67 17.35
CA THR A 350 -19.93 -18.30 16.89
C THR A 350 -21.43 -18.11 16.65
N GLU A 351 -21.88 -16.85 16.65
CA GLU A 351 -23.28 -16.48 16.36
C GLU A 351 -23.64 -16.57 14.85
N PHE A 352 -22.72 -17.02 14.02
CA PHE A 352 -22.87 -17.07 12.57
C PHE A 352 -22.67 -18.48 12.04
N ASP A 353 -23.39 -18.84 10.99
CA ASP A 353 -23.12 -20.07 10.26
C ASP A 353 -21.77 -19.97 9.55
N LEU A 354 -20.94 -21.01 9.71
CA LEU A 354 -19.62 -21.07 9.09
C LEU A 354 -19.72 -21.78 7.75
N VAL A 355 -19.18 -21.18 6.70
CA VAL A 355 -18.95 -21.87 5.43
C VAL A 355 -17.44 -22.03 5.23
N PHE A 356 -16.98 -23.27 5.29
CA PHE A 356 -15.64 -23.65 4.92
C PHE A 356 -15.59 -23.75 3.40
N GLU A 357 -14.72 -22.98 2.78
CA GLU A 357 -14.45 -23.10 1.36
C GLU A 357 -13.41 -24.19 1.10
N ASN A 358 -13.23 -24.54 -0.17
CA ASN A 358 -12.14 -25.43 -0.55
C ASN A 358 -10.81 -24.81 -0.09
N SER A 359 -10.08 -25.55 0.73
CA SER A 359 -8.81 -25.10 1.30
C SER A 359 -7.76 -26.21 1.18
N ARG A 360 -6.50 -25.82 1.35
CA ARG A 360 -5.37 -26.76 1.30
C ARG A 360 -4.53 -26.59 2.55
N VAL A 361 -4.19 -27.70 3.19
CA VAL A 361 -3.18 -27.71 4.24
C VAL A 361 -1.93 -28.32 3.65
N LEU A 362 -0.86 -27.54 3.57
CA LEU A 362 0.44 -28.00 3.13
C LEU A 362 1.32 -28.27 4.34
N ILE A 363 1.93 -29.45 4.36
CA ILE A 363 2.93 -29.81 5.34
C ILE A 363 4.26 -29.89 4.60
N GLN A 364 5.20 -29.05 5.00
CA GLN A 364 6.53 -28.96 4.41
C GLN A 364 7.61 -29.23 5.45
N LYS A 365 8.74 -29.75 4.97
CA LYS A 365 9.97 -29.89 5.74
C LYS A 365 11.15 -29.43 4.88
N ASP A 366 11.94 -28.48 5.36
CA ASP A 366 13.13 -27.97 4.65
C ASP A 366 12.81 -27.61 3.17
N GLU A 367 11.69 -26.92 2.96
CA GLU A 367 11.12 -26.54 1.64
C GLU A 367 10.58 -27.70 0.77
N GLN A 368 10.68 -28.95 1.21
CA GLN A 368 10.08 -30.11 0.54
C GLN A 368 8.63 -30.31 0.99
N LEU A 369 7.72 -30.47 0.03
CA LEU A 369 6.32 -30.77 0.30
C LEU A 369 6.17 -32.24 0.71
N ILE A 370 5.74 -32.46 1.95
CA ILE A 370 5.52 -33.80 2.53
C ILE A 370 4.07 -34.25 2.34
N SER A 371 3.11 -33.33 2.46
CA SER A 371 1.68 -33.61 2.32
C SER A 371 0.91 -32.39 1.82
N ASP A 372 -0.09 -32.63 0.97
CA ASP A 372 -1.07 -31.65 0.48
C ASP A 372 -2.48 -32.16 0.74
N ILE A 373 -3.08 -31.69 1.84
CA ILE A 373 -4.42 -32.08 2.25
C ILE A 373 -5.42 -31.16 1.57
N LYS A 374 -6.28 -31.72 0.72
CA LYS A 374 -7.39 -30.98 0.11
C LYS A 374 -8.63 -31.10 1.00
N VAL A 375 -9.01 -30.00 1.62
CA VAL A 375 -10.25 -29.92 2.41
C VAL A 375 -11.35 -29.43 1.48
N LYS A 376 -12.33 -30.28 1.19
CA LYS A 376 -13.53 -29.87 0.44
C LYS A 376 -14.37 -28.94 1.29
N GLY A 377 -14.99 -27.96 0.65
CA GLY A 377 -15.86 -27.02 1.36
C GLY A 377 -17.08 -27.68 1.98
N PHE A 378 -17.50 -27.17 3.14
CA PHE A 378 -18.66 -27.63 3.90
C PHE A 378 -19.22 -26.48 4.76
N SER A 379 -20.39 -26.65 5.36
CA SER A 379 -20.97 -25.67 6.29
C SER A 379 -21.23 -26.27 7.67
N ILE A 380 -21.14 -25.43 8.70
CA ILE A 380 -21.46 -25.77 10.09
C ILE A 380 -22.39 -24.69 10.62
N LYS A 381 -23.60 -25.04 11.03
CA LYS A 381 -24.53 -24.06 11.59
C LYS A 381 -24.05 -23.58 12.95
N THR A 382 -24.56 -22.43 13.37
CA THR A 382 -24.35 -21.87 14.71
C THR A 382 -24.66 -22.91 15.79
N GLY A 383 -23.71 -23.16 16.70
CA GLY A 383 -23.83 -24.13 17.79
C GLY A 383 -23.70 -25.61 17.41
N GLU A 384 -23.53 -25.92 16.11
CA GLU A 384 -23.39 -27.29 15.63
C GLU A 384 -21.95 -27.80 15.78
N THR A 385 -21.80 -29.11 15.98
CA THR A 385 -20.51 -29.82 15.87
C THR A 385 -20.56 -30.72 14.65
N ARG A 386 -19.53 -30.64 13.81
CA ARG A 386 -19.41 -31.44 12.61
C ARG A 386 -18.08 -32.18 12.61
N THR A 387 -18.15 -33.49 12.45
CA THR A 387 -16.99 -34.35 12.25
C THR A 387 -16.63 -34.39 10.77
N ILE A 388 -15.35 -34.17 10.45
CA ILE A 388 -14.80 -34.32 9.11
C ILE A 388 -13.60 -35.25 9.13
N THR A 389 -13.59 -36.24 8.23
CA THR A 389 -12.44 -37.12 8.05
C THR A 389 -11.37 -36.43 7.22
N MET A 390 -10.23 -36.14 7.83
CA MET A 390 -9.04 -35.62 7.20
C MET A 390 -8.23 -36.77 6.62
N GLN A 391 -7.75 -36.63 5.38
CA GLN A 391 -6.89 -37.60 4.71
C GLN A 391 -5.58 -36.94 4.32
N LEU A 392 -4.49 -37.41 4.91
CA LEU A 392 -3.12 -37.05 4.60
C LEU A 392 -2.56 -38.10 3.64
N ASP A 393 -2.49 -37.75 2.37
CA ASP A 393 -1.67 -38.48 1.41
C ASP A 393 -0.22 -38.01 1.62
N THR A 394 0.52 -38.75 2.43
CA THR A 394 1.93 -38.45 2.68
C THR A 394 2.78 -38.99 1.53
N VAL A 395 3.40 -38.10 0.77
CA VAL A 395 4.46 -38.44 -0.19
C VAL A 395 5.76 -38.34 0.58
N SER A 396 6.04 -39.35 1.40
CA SER A 396 7.20 -39.30 2.27
C SER A 396 8.32 -40.13 1.66
N ASN A 397 9.23 -39.43 0.98
CA ASN A 397 10.55 -39.99 0.72
C ASN A 397 11.40 -39.82 1.99
N PHE A 398 11.26 -40.76 2.94
CA PHE A 398 12.01 -40.75 4.20
C PHE A 398 13.50 -41.05 4.02
N SER A 399 13.99 -41.37 2.80
CA SER A 399 15.40 -41.68 2.55
C SER A 399 16.35 -40.50 2.79
N SER A 400 15.84 -39.26 2.78
CA SER A 400 16.61 -38.05 3.08
C SER A 400 16.76 -37.77 4.59
N LEU A 401 15.99 -38.45 5.44
CA LEU A 401 15.97 -38.26 6.90
C LEU A 401 17.03 -39.13 7.58
N THR A 402 18.30 -38.81 7.30
CA THR A 402 19.46 -39.53 7.85
C THR A 402 19.80 -39.16 9.30
N ASP A 403 19.21 -38.07 9.82
CA ASP A 403 19.58 -37.52 11.12
C ASP A 403 18.35 -37.34 12.02
N ILE A 404 18.17 -38.28 12.96
CA ILE A 404 17.00 -38.34 13.86
C ILE A 404 16.92 -37.11 14.77
N ALA A 405 18.05 -36.48 15.10
CA ALA A 405 18.08 -35.25 15.87
C ALA A 405 17.47 -34.05 15.09
N ARG A 406 17.53 -34.08 13.76
CA ARG A 406 16.93 -33.07 12.87
C ARG A 406 15.53 -33.45 12.39
N LEU A 407 14.94 -34.54 12.91
CA LEU A 407 13.59 -34.96 12.50
C LEU A 407 12.53 -33.93 12.89
N LEU A 408 12.70 -33.24 14.01
CA LEU A 408 11.74 -32.29 14.57
C LEU A 408 11.94 -30.85 14.10
N ASP A 409 13.09 -30.54 13.51
CA ASP A 409 13.41 -29.20 13.00
C ASP A 409 12.92 -29.03 11.54
N GLY A 410 12.61 -27.80 11.16
CA GLY A 410 12.31 -27.39 9.78
C GLY A 410 10.90 -27.66 9.29
N TRP A 411 9.97 -28.02 10.17
CA TRP A 411 8.56 -28.25 9.81
C TRP A 411 7.79 -26.95 9.66
N ARG A 412 7.01 -26.87 8.58
CA ARG A 412 6.04 -25.78 8.36
C ARG A 412 4.70 -26.38 7.99
N ILE A 413 3.66 -25.93 8.67
CA ILE A 413 2.27 -26.29 8.34
C ILE A 413 1.56 -25.02 7.89
N GLU A 414 1.18 -24.97 6.63
CA GLU A 414 0.52 -23.82 6.01
C GLU A 414 -0.94 -24.16 5.68
N LEU A 415 -1.88 -23.39 6.21
CA LEU A 415 -3.26 -23.39 5.74
C LEU A 415 -3.41 -22.34 4.64
N ARG A 416 -3.74 -22.78 3.43
CA ARG A 416 -3.98 -21.93 2.27
C ARG A 416 -5.47 -21.84 1.97
N ILE A 417 -6.00 -20.62 2.04
CA ILE A 417 -7.39 -20.27 1.75
C ILE A 417 -7.38 -19.15 0.71
N GLU A 418 -8.30 -19.16 -0.26
CA GLU A 418 -8.44 -18.01 -1.18
C GLU A 418 -9.33 -16.94 -0.53
N LEU A 419 -8.85 -15.71 -0.31
CA LEU A 419 -9.69 -14.61 0.21
C LEU A 419 -10.62 -14.05 -0.86
N PHE A 420 -10.15 -14.02 -2.09
CA PHE A 420 -10.91 -13.61 -3.25
C PHE A 420 -10.41 -14.46 -4.41
N PRO A 421 -11.18 -14.67 -5.48
CA PRO A 421 -10.71 -15.45 -6.62
C PRO A 421 -9.30 -15.02 -7.08
N GLY A 422 -8.31 -15.91 -6.89
CA GLY A 422 -6.90 -15.68 -7.23
C GLY A 422 -6.06 -14.92 -6.21
N ILE A 423 -6.58 -14.58 -5.02
CA ILE A 423 -5.84 -13.93 -3.92
C ILE A 423 -5.69 -14.95 -2.77
N PRO A 424 -4.52 -15.58 -2.60
CA PRO A 424 -4.28 -16.55 -1.54
C PRO A 424 -4.06 -15.85 -0.20
N PHE A 425 -4.46 -16.53 0.87
CA PHE A 425 -4.17 -16.22 2.25
C PHE A 425 -3.58 -17.45 2.90
N ILE A 426 -2.37 -17.26 3.43
CA ILE A 426 -1.54 -18.33 3.98
C ILE A 426 -1.46 -18.07 5.48
N ILE A 427 -1.83 -19.06 6.26
CA ILE A 427 -1.78 -19.03 7.71
C ILE A 427 -0.77 -20.09 8.13
N ASN A 428 0.31 -19.68 8.81
CA ASN A 428 1.23 -20.61 9.44
C ASN A 428 0.58 -21.17 10.70
N LEU A 429 0.28 -22.46 10.70
CA LEU A 429 -0.31 -23.17 11.85
C LEU A 429 0.75 -23.66 12.83
N LEU A 430 2.01 -23.73 12.39
CA LEU A 430 3.15 -24.16 13.19
C LEU A 430 4.37 -23.34 12.73
N ASP A 431 4.67 -22.26 13.47
CA ASP A 431 5.95 -21.55 13.36
C ASP A 431 6.88 -22.13 14.41
N GLU A 432 8.07 -22.57 14.01
CA GLU A 432 9.16 -22.72 14.97
C GLU A 432 9.37 -21.37 15.67
N PRO A 433 9.56 -21.35 17.01
CA PRO A 433 10.07 -20.15 17.65
C PRO A 433 11.39 -19.79 16.94
N ARG A 434 11.45 -18.60 16.33
CA ARG A 434 12.71 -18.04 15.83
C ARG A 434 13.76 -18.28 16.91
N LYS A 435 14.78 -19.10 16.60
CA LYS A 435 15.98 -19.15 17.43
C LYS A 435 16.42 -17.68 17.57
N PRO A 436 16.58 -17.15 18.79
CA PRO A 436 17.19 -15.84 18.92
C PRO A 436 18.52 -15.93 18.18
N ASP A 437 18.72 -15.04 17.20
CA ASP A 437 19.98 -14.95 16.49
C ASP A 437 21.08 -14.94 17.55
N GLU A 438 21.96 -15.94 17.49
CA GLU A 438 23.12 -16.01 18.38
C GLU A 438 23.90 -14.71 18.16
N GLU A 439 23.84 -13.82 19.14
CA GLU A 439 24.63 -12.61 19.20
C GLU A 439 26.10 -12.97 18.96
N SER A 440 26.66 -12.49 17.83
CA SER A 440 28.09 -12.39 17.61
C SER A 440 28.46 -11.00 17.16
#